data_AF-K9DCU5-F1
#
_entry.id   AF-K9DCU5-F1
#
_cell.length_a   1.000
_cell.length_b   1.000
_cell.length_c   1.000
_cell.angle_alpha   90.00
_cell.angle_beta   90.00
_cell.angle_gamma   90.00
#
_symmetry.space_group_name_H-M   'P 1'
#
loop_
_entity.id
_entity.type
_entity.pdbx_description
1 polymer ?
#
loop_
_entity_poly.entity_id
_entity_poly.type
_entity_poly.pdbx_seq_one_letter_code
_entity_poly.pdbx_strand_id
1 'polypeptide(L)'
;MKPVIALVGRPNVGKSTLFNRLTRSRDALVADLPGLTRDRHYGEGRIGERPFLVIDTGGFEPVAKEGIMHEMALQTRQAVAEADVVVFIVDGRQGLTPHDKTITDYLRKSGRKVMLVVNKSEGMKYTSVTADFYELGMGDPYVISAAHGDGVHDLVNEALDIAFAQRPDEPEELEPADHGFKIAIVGRPNVGKSTLINTLVGEQRVIAFDMPGTTRDAIEVPFERDGKKYTLIDTAGIRRRGKIFEAIEKFSVVKTMQSISDANVVILLLDAQQDISEQDAHIAGFILESGRALVVAVNKWDGLQTDQRDQVKNDLDRKLDFLGFAKTHFVSALRGTGISQLLKSVESAYAAATANLSTPRLTRALQEAVEKQEPKRKGTSRPKMRYAHQGGQNPPIIVIHGNALEGITEPYKRYLEKHFRDTFNLVGTPLRIELRSGKNPFAKD
;
A
#
# COMPACT_ATOMS: atom_id res chain seq x y z
N MET A 1 3.43 -12.63 -1.62
CA MET A 1 3.29 -11.23 -2.09
C MET A 1 1.93 -10.97 -2.70
N LYS A 2 1.36 -9.77 -2.57
CA LYS A 2 0.05 -9.45 -3.20
C LYS A 2 0.14 -9.40 -4.74
N PRO A 3 -0.86 -9.94 -5.47
CA PRO A 3 -0.93 -9.82 -6.93
C PRO A 3 -0.97 -8.37 -7.41
N VAL A 4 -0.38 -8.09 -8.58
CA VAL A 4 -0.34 -6.76 -9.19
C VAL A 4 -1.11 -6.73 -10.50
N ILE A 5 -2.11 -5.84 -10.57
CA ILE A 5 -2.96 -5.62 -11.75
C ILE A 5 -2.65 -4.25 -12.35
N ALA A 6 -2.21 -4.20 -13.60
CA ALA A 6 -2.01 -2.93 -14.33
C ALA A 6 -3.21 -2.61 -15.23
N LEU A 7 -3.80 -1.42 -15.07
CA LEU A 7 -4.85 -0.91 -15.95
C LEU A 7 -4.22 -0.12 -17.09
N VAL A 8 -4.33 -0.64 -18.31
CA VAL A 8 -3.72 -0.08 -19.52
C VAL A 8 -4.79 0.26 -20.53
N GLY A 9 -4.59 1.31 -21.31
CA GLY A 9 -5.50 1.73 -22.37
C GLY A 9 -5.31 3.19 -22.73
N ARG A 10 -5.89 3.61 -23.86
CA ARG A 10 -5.81 4.99 -24.32
C ARG A 10 -6.49 5.97 -23.33
N PRO A 11 -6.29 7.30 -23.45
CA PRO A 11 -7.02 8.27 -22.65
C PRO A 11 -8.54 8.09 -22.72
N ASN A 12 -9.25 8.43 -21.64
CA ASN A 12 -10.71 8.50 -21.54
C ASN A 12 -11.51 7.20 -21.70
N VAL A 13 -10.87 6.01 -21.75
CA VAL A 13 -11.58 4.71 -21.75
C VAL A 13 -12.18 4.32 -20.38
N GLY A 14 -11.94 5.12 -19.34
CA GLY A 14 -12.48 4.90 -17.99
C GLY A 14 -11.57 4.13 -17.04
N LYS A 15 -10.25 4.13 -17.28
CA LYS A 15 -9.24 3.52 -16.38
C LYS A 15 -9.30 4.06 -14.96
N SER A 16 -9.28 5.38 -14.79
CA SER A 16 -9.33 6.00 -13.46
C SER A 16 -10.68 5.77 -12.77
N THR A 17 -11.76 5.61 -13.53
CA THR A 17 -13.07 5.20 -12.98
C THR A 17 -13.01 3.78 -12.43
N LEU A 18 -12.42 2.84 -13.20
CA LEU A 18 -12.23 1.46 -12.74
C LEU A 18 -11.27 1.41 -11.54
N PHE A 19 -10.12 2.08 -11.63
CA PHE A 19 -9.14 2.20 -10.55
C PHE A 19 -9.84 2.64 -9.26
N ASN A 20 -10.55 3.78 -9.29
CA ASN A 20 -11.27 4.29 -8.12
C ASN A 20 -12.32 3.29 -7.61
N ARG A 21 -12.97 2.50 -8.48
CA ARG A 21 -13.92 1.48 -8.01
C ARG A 21 -13.22 0.32 -7.33
N LEU A 22 -12.09 -0.14 -7.87
CA LEU A 22 -11.27 -1.21 -7.31
C LEU A 22 -10.65 -0.79 -5.96
N THR A 23 -10.29 0.48 -5.84
CA THR A 23 -9.60 1.03 -4.67
C THR A 23 -10.51 1.71 -3.64
N ARG A 24 -11.80 1.93 -3.95
CA ARG A 24 -12.81 2.49 -3.02
C ARG A 24 -13.83 1.46 -2.51
N SER A 25 -13.56 0.16 -2.65
CA SER A 25 -14.21 -0.80 -1.75
C SER A 25 -13.93 -0.35 -0.31
N ARG A 26 -14.83 -0.60 0.65
CA ARG A 26 -14.75 -0.03 2.01
C ARG A 26 -13.42 -0.26 2.75
N ASP A 27 -12.59 -1.18 2.24
CA ASP A 27 -11.29 -1.59 2.80
C ASP A 27 -10.07 -1.25 1.92
N ALA A 28 -10.28 -0.58 0.79
CA ALA A 28 -9.26 -0.37 -0.24
C ALA A 28 -8.61 1.02 -0.18
N LEU A 29 -7.36 1.11 -0.65
CA LEU A 29 -6.40 2.19 -0.40
C LEU A 29 -5.98 2.86 -1.71
N VAL A 30 -5.77 4.18 -1.70
CA VAL A 30 -5.32 4.95 -2.87
C VAL A 30 -4.21 5.90 -2.45
N ALA A 31 -2.98 5.56 -2.83
CA ALA A 31 -1.87 6.50 -2.73
C ALA A 31 -1.66 7.19 -4.08
N ASP A 32 -1.82 8.51 -4.07
CA ASP A 32 -1.27 9.38 -5.08
C ASP A 32 0.23 9.57 -4.75
N LEU A 33 1.15 9.14 -5.64
CA LEU A 33 2.60 9.27 -5.48
C LEU A 33 3.21 10.39 -6.39
N PRO A 34 3.05 11.68 -6.07
CA PRO A 34 3.84 12.75 -6.66
C PRO A 34 5.36 12.59 -6.47
N GLY A 35 6.13 12.99 -7.47
CA GLY A 35 7.59 12.99 -7.45
C GLY A 35 8.29 11.89 -8.25
N LEU A 36 7.57 10.89 -8.77
CA LEU A 36 8.10 9.92 -9.74
C LEU A 36 7.29 9.77 -11.04
N THR A 37 6.10 10.37 -11.11
CA THR A 37 5.33 10.61 -12.34
C THR A 37 4.14 11.51 -12.03
N ARG A 38 3.73 12.34 -12.98
CA ARG A 38 2.47 13.10 -12.89
C ARG A 38 1.21 12.26 -13.19
N ASP A 39 1.35 11.00 -13.63
CA ASP A 39 0.25 10.24 -14.28
C ASP A 39 -0.02 8.82 -13.74
N ARG A 40 0.52 8.40 -12.58
CA ARG A 40 0.25 7.04 -12.03
C ARG A 40 -0.33 7.07 -10.63
N HIS A 41 -1.47 6.41 -10.47
CA HIS A 41 -2.08 6.15 -9.16
C HIS A 41 -1.85 4.68 -8.79
N TYR A 42 -1.44 4.46 -7.55
CA TYR A 42 -1.28 3.13 -6.98
C TYR A 42 -2.32 2.95 -5.90
N GLY A 43 -2.95 1.78 -5.87
CA GLY A 43 -3.90 1.48 -4.84
C GLY A 43 -3.90 0.03 -4.46
N GLU A 44 -4.40 -0.24 -3.27
CA GLU A 44 -4.69 -1.58 -2.80
C GLU A 44 -6.18 -1.82 -2.96
N GLY A 45 -6.56 -2.86 -3.70
CA GLY A 45 -7.95 -3.33 -3.81
C GLY A 45 -8.14 -4.63 -3.05
N ARG A 46 -9.39 -4.97 -2.77
CA ARG A 46 -9.75 -6.25 -2.14
C ARG A 46 -11.06 -6.79 -2.70
N ILE A 47 -11.07 -8.08 -3.02
CA ILE A 47 -12.30 -8.81 -3.38
C ILE A 47 -12.43 -10.03 -2.45
N GLY A 48 -13.48 -10.05 -1.64
CA GLY A 48 -13.59 -11.00 -0.53
C GLY A 48 -12.36 -10.95 0.40
N GLU A 49 -11.68 -12.08 0.57
CA GLU A 49 -10.45 -12.22 1.37
C GLU A 49 -9.16 -12.05 0.53
N ARG A 50 -9.25 -11.71 -0.75
CA ARG A 50 -8.10 -11.65 -1.67
C ARG A 50 -7.65 -10.21 -1.93
N PRO A 51 -6.58 -9.72 -1.27
CA PRO A 51 -6.04 -8.38 -1.51
C PRO A 51 -5.13 -8.37 -2.75
N PHE A 52 -5.10 -7.23 -3.45
CA PHE A 52 -4.25 -7.02 -4.63
C PHE A 52 -3.83 -5.57 -4.76
N LEU A 53 -2.75 -5.32 -5.50
CA LEU A 53 -2.34 -3.98 -5.89
C LEU A 53 -2.85 -3.68 -7.29
N VAL A 54 -3.33 -2.47 -7.51
CA VAL A 54 -3.75 -1.97 -8.81
C VAL A 54 -2.97 -0.71 -9.18
N ILE A 55 -2.58 -0.62 -10.44
CA ILE A 55 -1.81 0.49 -10.99
C ILE A 55 -2.62 1.11 -12.13
N ASP A 56 -2.98 2.39 -12.03
CA ASP A 56 -3.47 3.17 -13.17
C ASP A 56 -2.26 3.73 -13.92
N THR A 57 -2.05 3.30 -15.16
CA THR A 57 -0.89 3.74 -15.94
C THR A 57 -1.09 5.10 -16.62
N GLY A 58 -2.25 5.75 -16.44
CA GLY A 58 -2.60 6.97 -17.18
C GLY A 58 -2.86 6.70 -18.67
N GLY A 59 -3.10 7.74 -19.46
CA GLY A 59 -3.30 7.60 -20.92
C GLY A 59 -2.10 6.97 -21.62
N PHE A 60 -2.22 5.74 -22.13
CA PHE A 60 -1.11 5.09 -22.84
C PHE A 60 -1.00 5.64 -24.27
N GLU A 61 0.09 6.35 -24.55
CA GLU A 61 0.48 6.81 -25.89
C GLU A 61 1.82 6.19 -26.32
N PRO A 62 1.81 5.17 -27.19
CA PRO A 62 3.01 4.40 -27.54
C PRO A 62 4.00 5.08 -28.51
N VAL A 63 3.70 6.27 -29.05
CA VAL A 63 4.37 6.81 -30.26
C VAL A 63 5.26 8.04 -30.01
N ALA A 64 5.47 8.47 -28.76
CA ALA A 64 6.26 9.66 -28.51
C ALA A 64 7.78 9.39 -28.59
N LYS A 65 8.45 10.07 -29.53
CA LYS A 65 9.90 9.95 -29.76
C LYS A 65 10.73 10.90 -28.89
N GLU A 66 10.18 12.03 -28.43
CA GLU A 66 10.85 13.01 -27.56
C GLU A 66 9.85 13.72 -26.64
N GLY A 67 10.34 14.34 -25.55
CA GLY A 67 9.54 15.12 -24.61
C GLY A 67 8.77 14.29 -23.56
N ILE A 68 7.86 14.96 -22.84
CA ILE A 68 7.10 14.40 -21.69
C ILE A 68 6.38 13.09 -22.05
N MET A 69 5.86 12.99 -23.27
CA MET A 69 5.15 11.80 -23.73
C MET A 69 6.06 10.57 -23.90
N HIS A 70 7.37 10.75 -24.16
CA HIS A 70 8.33 9.63 -24.25
C HIS A 70 8.61 9.00 -22.88
N GLU A 71 8.72 9.84 -21.85
CA GLU A 71 8.84 9.38 -20.47
C GLU A 71 7.58 8.64 -20.02
N MET A 72 6.39 9.13 -20.35
CA MET A 72 5.10 8.45 -20.08
C MET A 72 5.02 7.05 -20.71
N ALA A 73 5.55 6.90 -21.93
CA ALA A 73 5.63 5.60 -22.59
C ALA A 73 6.58 4.64 -21.86
N LEU A 74 7.80 5.06 -21.52
CA LEU A 74 8.76 4.24 -20.74
C LEU A 74 8.17 3.78 -19.40
N GLN A 75 7.42 4.68 -18.77
CA GLN A 75 6.79 4.49 -17.48
C GLN A 75 5.64 3.49 -17.51
N THR A 76 4.76 3.56 -18.51
CA THR A 76 3.70 2.56 -18.68
C THR A 76 4.26 1.18 -19.01
N ARG A 77 5.34 1.14 -19.81
CA ARG A 77 6.05 -0.11 -20.11
C ARG A 77 6.57 -0.78 -18.84
N GLN A 78 7.08 0.02 -17.90
CA GLN A 78 7.53 -0.48 -16.61
C GLN A 78 6.37 -1.05 -15.78
N ALA A 79 5.22 -0.37 -15.73
CA ALA A 79 4.04 -0.89 -15.02
C ALA A 79 3.54 -2.22 -15.60
N VAL A 80 3.50 -2.35 -16.93
CA VAL A 80 3.20 -3.62 -17.61
C VAL A 80 4.23 -4.69 -17.27
N ALA A 81 5.51 -4.34 -17.28
CA ALA A 81 6.59 -5.27 -16.94
C ALA A 81 6.57 -5.72 -15.48
N GLU A 82 5.99 -4.95 -14.57
CA GLU A 82 5.90 -5.26 -13.13
C GLU A 82 4.57 -5.93 -12.73
N ALA A 83 3.58 -5.97 -13.63
CA ALA A 83 2.28 -6.56 -13.34
C ALA A 83 2.25 -8.09 -13.51
N ASP A 84 1.48 -8.76 -12.65
CA ASP A 84 1.15 -10.19 -12.81
C ASP A 84 0.10 -10.37 -13.92
N VAL A 85 -0.85 -9.43 -14.01
CA VAL A 85 -1.90 -9.39 -15.04
C VAL A 85 -2.11 -7.97 -15.53
N VAL A 86 -2.27 -7.81 -16.84
CA VAL A 86 -2.60 -6.54 -17.49
C VAL A 86 -4.07 -6.54 -17.88
N VAL A 87 -4.81 -5.54 -17.41
CA VAL A 87 -6.19 -5.28 -17.81
C VAL A 87 -6.17 -4.20 -18.88
N PHE A 88 -6.35 -4.60 -20.14
CA PHE A 88 -6.37 -3.69 -21.28
C PHE A 88 -7.79 -3.21 -21.56
N ILE A 89 -8.05 -1.93 -21.25
CA ILE A 89 -9.36 -1.30 -21.29
C ILE A 89 -9.55 -0.54 -22.60
N VAL A 90 -10.65 -0.84 -23.28
CA VAL A 90 -11.15 -0.15 -24.47
C VAL A 90 -12.55 0.43 -24.21
N ASP A 91 -12.99 1.37 -25.04
CA ASP A 91 -14.28 2.06 -24.89
C ASP A 91 -15.32 1.46 -25.83
N GLY A 92 -16.32 0.76 -25.27
CA GLY A 92 -17.37 0.11 -26.04
C GLY A 92 -18.32 1.07 -26.77
N ARG A 93 -18.39 2.34 -26.38
CA ARG A 93 -19.23 3.34 -27.05
C ARG A 93 -18.53 3.97 -28.25
N GLN A 94 -17.22 4.14 -28.14
CA GLN A 94 -16.41 4.73 -29.22
C GLN A 94 -15.96 3.68 -30.24
N GLY A 95 -15.95 2.39 -29.86
CA GLY A 95 -15.49 1.30 -30.72
C GLY A 95 -13.96 1.27 -30.84
N LEU A 96 -13.49 0.44 -31.77
CA LEU A 96 -12.06 0.18 -31.96
C LEU A 96 -11.34 1.36 -32.63
N THR A 97 -10.21 1.78 -32.05
CA THR A 97 -9.39 2.88 -32.61
C THR A 97 -7.99 2.41 -33.06
N PRO A 98 -7.30 3.14 -33.94
CA PRO A 98 -5.91 2.84 -34.30
C PRO A 98 -4.95 2.86 -33.11
N HIS A 99 -5.24 3.69 -32.10
CA HIS A 99 -4.47 3.71 -30.86
C HIS A 99 -4.54 2.35 -30.18
N ASP A 100 -5.75 1.78 -30.02
CA ASP A 100 -5.96 0.46 -29.41
C ASP A 100 -5.18 -0.65 -30.14
N LYS A 101 -5.10 -0.61 -31.47
CA LYS A 101 -4.25 -1.53 -32.27
C LYS A 101 -2.76 -1.39 -31.92
N THR A 102 -2.28 -0.17 -31.72
CA THR A 102 -0.89 0.09 -31.36
C THR A 102 -0.57 -0.38 -29.93
N ILE A 103 -1.51 -0.18 -28.98
CA ILE A 103 -1.40 -0.73 -27.62
C ILE A 103 -1.36 -2.25 -27.67
N THR A 104 -2.21 -2.85 -28.50
CA THR A 104 -2.31 -4.31 -28.68
C THR A 104 -0.98 -4.91 -29.14
N ASP A 105 -0.35 -4.32 -30.14
CA ASP A 105 0.94 -4.79 -30.67
C ASP A 105 2.06 -4.72 -29.63
N TYR A 106 2.04 -3.69 -28.78
CA TYR A 106 2.97 -3.58 -27.68
C TYR A 106 2.72 -4.65 -26.61
N LEU A 107 1.46 -4.81 -26.17
CA LEU A 107 1.08 -5.74 -25.11
C LEU A 107 1.34 -7.20 -25.51
N ARG A 108 1.11 -7.58 -26.76
CA ARG A 108 1.47 -8.92 -27.29
C ARG A 108 2.96 -9.24 -27.16
N LYS A 109 3.82 -8.23 -27.36
CA LYS A 109 5.29 -8.38 -27.26
C LYS A 109 5.80 -8.37 -25.82
N SER A 110 4.96 -7.96 -24.86
CA SER A 110 5.36 -7.84 -23.45
C SER A 110 5.53 -9.21 -22.75
N GLY A 111 4.95 -10.27 -23.30
CA GLY A 111 4.96 -11.61 -22.68
C GLY A 111 4.05 -11.74 -21.44
N ARG A 112 3.35 -10.68 -21.05
CA ARG A 112 2.42 -10.66 -19.91
C ARG A 112 1.05 -11.19 -20.31
N LYS A 113 0.31 -11.75 -19.35
CA LYS A 113 -1.10 -12.12 -19.55
C LYS A 113 -1.94 -10.85 -19.60
N VAL A 114 -2.72 -10.72 -20.67
CA VAL A 114 -3.54 -9.54 -20.95
C VAL A 114 -5.00 -9.96 -21.01
N MET A 115 -5.85 -9.26 -20.26
CA MET A 115 -7.30 -9.38 -20.32
C MET A 115 -7.85 -8.18 -21.08
N LEU A 116 -8.54 -8.43 -22.19
CA LEU A 116 -9.21 -7.39 -22.95
C LEU A 116 -10.55 -7.05 -22.30
N VAL A 117 -10.76 -5.76 -21.99
CA VAL A 117 -11.93 -5.27 -21.27
C VAL A 117 -12.59 -4.14 -22.03
N VAL A 118 -13.83 -4.36 -22.46
CA VAL A 118 -14.69 -3.36 -23.10
C VAL A 118 -15.49 -2.66 -22.00
N ASN A 119 -15.10 -1.43 -21.68
CA ASN A 119 -15.76 -0.61 -20.66
C ASN A 119 -16.86 0.28 -21.27
N LYS A 120 -17.69 0.87 -20.40
CA LYS A 120 -18.84 1.74 -20.72
C LYS A 120 -19.96 1.00 -21.44
N SER A 121 -20.20 -0.26 -21.07
CA SER A 121 -21.15 -1.16 -21.73
C SER A 121 -22.62 -0.97 -21.34
N GLU A 122 -22.93 0.02 -20.49
CA GLU A 122 -24.28 0.22 -19.96
C GLU A 122 -25.35 0.32 -21.06
N GLY A 123 -26.40 -0.51 -20.94
CA GLY A 123 -27.54 -0.54 -21.86
C GLY A 123 -27.26 -1.13 -23.24
N MET A 124 -26.06 -1.67 -23.49
CA MET A 124 -25.69 -2.24 -24.79
C MET A 124 -25.80 -3.78 -24.81
N LYS A 125 -26.13 -4.34 -25.98
CA LYS A 125 -26.11 -5.79 -26.19
C LYS A 125 -24.66 -6.27 -26.33
N TYR A 126 -24.32 -7.38 -25.68
CA TYR A 126 -22.99 -7.98 -25.70
C TYR A 126 -22.43 -8.11 -27.12
N THR A 127 -23.17 -8.76 -28.02
CA THR A 127 -22.74 -9.00 -29.42
C THR A 127 -22.42 -7.72 -30.19
N SER A 128 -23.14 -6.62 -29.91
CA SER A 128 -22.91 -5.34 -30.58
C SER A 128 -21.67 -4.63 -30.06
N VAL A 129 -21.38 -4.75 -28.76
CA VAL A 129 -20.25 -4.04 -28.14
C VAL A 129 -18.93 -4.75 -28.35
N THR A 130 -18.93 -6.07 -28.54
CA THR A 130 -17.68 -6.86 -28.62
C THR A 130 -17.20 -7.13 -30.04
N ALA A 131 -18.07 -7.00 -31.06
CA ALA A 131 -17.79 -7.44 -32.43
C ALA A 131 -16.48 -6.87 -32.98
N ASP A 132 -16.29 -5.55 -32.86
CA ASP A 132 -15.11 -4.85 -33.39
C ASP A 132 -13.82 -5.26 -32.66
N PHE A 133 -13.92 -5.67 -31.39
CA PHE A 133 -12.75 -5.92 -30.55
C PHE A 133 -12.17 -7.33 -30.71
N TYR A 134 -12.91 -8.27 -31.32
CA TYR A 134 -12.35 -9.56 -31.73
C TYR A 134 -11.22 -9.40 -32.75
N GLU A 135 -11.20 -8.33 -33.55
CA GLU A 135 -10.10 -8.01 -34.47
C GLU A 135 -8.75 -7.86 -33.75
N LEU A 136 -8.76 -7.49 -32.47
CA LEU A 136 -7.55 -7.35 -31.67
C LEU A 136 -6.90 -8.68 -31.34
N GLY A 137 -7.58 -9.83 -31.57
CA GLY A 137 -7.06 -11.17 -31.36
C GLY A 137 -6.42 -11.35 -29.99
N MET A 138 -7.12 -10.91 -28.94
CA MET A 138 -6.71 -11.00 -27.53
C MET A 138 -7.62 -11.95 -26.72
N GLY A 139 -8.31 -12.87 -27.40
CA GLY A 139 -9.33 -13.73 -26.79
C GLY A 139 -10.67 -13.01 -26.62
N ASP A 140 -11.54 -13.58 -25.79
CA ASP A 140 -12.89 -13.09 -25.57
C ASP A 140 -12.88 -11.83 -24.70
N PRO A 141 -13.48 -10.71 -25.15
CA PRO A 141 -13.50 -9.48 -24.37
C PRO A 141 -14.46 -9.59 -23.18
N TYR A 142 -13.97 -9.18 -22.01
CA TYR A 142 -14.79 -8.93 -20.83
C TYR A 142 -15.55 -7.62 -21.01
N VAL A 143 -16.84 -7.62 -20.69
CA VAL A 143 -17.70 -6.44 -20.85
C VAL A 143 -18.06 -5.91 -19.48
N ILE A 144 -17.73 -4.64 -19.22
CA ILE A 144 -17.96 -4.01 -17.92
C ILE A 144 -18.57 -2.60 -18.04
N SER A 145 -19.20 -2.16 -16.95
CA SER A 145 -19.42 -0.75 -16.70
C SER A 145 -18.70 -0.34 -15.42
N ALA A 146 -17.54 0.28 -15.53
CA ALA A 146 -16.81 0.79 -14.36
C ALA A 146 -17.61 1.88 -13.61
N ALA A 147 -18.50 2.61 -14.29
CA ALA A 147 -19.34 3.62 -13.67
C ALA A 147 -20.42 2.99 -12.78
N HIS A 148 -21.07 1.91 -13.23
CA HIS A 148 -22.17 1.26 -12.51
C HIS A 148 -21.74 0.06 -11.66
N GLY A 149 -20.61 -0.57 -11.98
CA GLY A 149 -20.04 -1.73 -11.30
C GLY A 149 -20.29 -3.07 -12.00
N ASP A 150 -21.04 -3.07 -13.10
CA ASP A 150 -21.41 -4.28 -13.83
C ASP A 150 -20.16 -4.99 -14.37
N GLY A 151 -20.07 -6.31 -14.15
CA GLY A 151 -18.97 -7.17 -14.62
C GLY A 151 -17.61 -6.94 -13.94
N VAL A 152 -17.47 -5.92 -13.06
CA VAL A 152 -16.20 -5.58 -12.42
C VAL A 152 -15.76 -6.67 -11.44
N HIS A 153 -16.70 -7.25 -10.69
CA HIS A 153 -16.40 -8.30 -9.72
C HIS A 153 -15.82 -9.55 -10.41
N ASP A 154 -16.43 -9.98 -11.50
CA ASP A 154 -16.00 -11.17 -12.25
C ASP A 154 -14.67 -10.94 -12.95
N LEU A 155 -14.47 -9.76 -13.55
CA LEU A 155 -13.20 -9.34 -14.12
C LEU A 155 -12.05 -9.47 -13.12
N VAL A 156 -12.24 -8.98 -11.89
CA VAL A 156 -11.19 -8.99 -10.87
C VAL A 156 -10.94 -10.41 -10.37
N ASN A 157 -11.99 -11.22 -10.15
CA ASN A 157 -11.80 -12.60 -9.72
C ASN A 157 -10.97 -13.39 -10.74
N GLU A 158 -11.31 -13.28 -12.01
CA GLU A 158 -10.55 -13.93 -13.08
C GLU A 158 -9.11 -13.39 -13.16
N ALA A 159 -8.91 -12.07 -13.05
CA ALA A 159 -7.57 -11.48 -13.04
C ALA A 159 -6.72 -12.03 -11.89
N LEU A 160 -7.31 -12.25 -10.72
CA LEU A 160 -6.63 -12.87 -9.59
C LEU A 160 -6.35 -14.35 -9.83
N ASP A 161 -7.31 -15.10 -10.36
CA ASP A 161 -7.13 -16.52 -10.66
C ASP A 161 -5.98 -16.72 -11.66
N ILE A 162 -5.90 -15.88 -12.71
CA ILE A 162 -4.78 -15.84 -13.65
C ILE A 162 -3.46 -15.45 -12.96
N ALA A 163 -3.49 -14.49 -12.04
CA ALA A 163 -2.29 -14.04 -11.32
C ALA A 163 -1.76 -15.13 -10.36
N PHE A 164 -2.65 -15.84 -9.68
CA PHE A 164 -2.30 -16.93 -8.76
C PHE A 164 -1.86 -18.19 -9.51
N ALA A 165 -2.51 -18.56 -10.61
CA ALA A 165 -2.12 -19.72 -11.42
C ALA A 165 -0.73 -19.57 -12.07
N GLN A 166 -0.25 -18.34 -12.23
CA GLN A 166 1.10 -18.06 -12.73
C GLN A 166 2.17 -18.15 -11.64
N ARG A 167 1.78 -18.23 -10.37
CA ARG A 167 2.73 -18.43 -9.28
C ARG A 167 3.10 -19.90 -9.21
N PRO A 168 4.38 -20.23 -8.99
CA PRO A 168 4.73 -21.58 -8.62
C PRO A 168 3.92 -21.96 -7.38
N ASP A 169 3.43 -23.20 -7.32
CA ASP A 169 2.82 -23.74 -6.10
C ASP A 169 3.77 -23.45 -4.93
N GLU A 170 3.39 -22.51 -4.06
CA GLU A 170 4.01 -22.44 -2.74
C GLU A 170 3.67 -23.79 -2.10
N PRO A 171 4.66 -24.60 -1.66
CA PRO A 171 4.33 -25.83 -0.96
C PRO A 171 3.36 -25.48 0.16
N GLU A 172 2.26 -26.24 0.26
CA GLU A 172 1.26 -26.13 1.33
C GLU A 172 1.98 -25.74 2.62
N GLU A 173 1.53 -24.64 3.25
CA GLU A 173 2.12 -24.09 4.47
C GLU A 173 2.47 -25.23 5.44
N LEU A 174 3.72 -25.68 5.38
CA LEU A 174 4.34 -26.39 6.49
C LEU A 174 4.22 -25.41 7.65
N GLU A 175 3.68 -25.88 8.77
CA GLU A 175 3.40 -25.13 10.01
C GLU A 175 4.22 -23.84 10.08
N PRO A 176 3.61 -22.65 10.27
CA PRO A 176 4.28 -21.37 10.11
C PRO A 176 5.59 -21.42 10.88
N ALA A 177 6.68 -21.62 10.13
CA ALA A 177 7.99 -21.64 10.72
C ALA A 177 8.10 -20.28 11.40
N ASP A 178 8.34 -20.31 12.71
CA ASP A 178 8.40 -19.12 13.55
C ASP A 178 9.59 -18.28 13.06
N HIS A 179 9.34 -17.46 12.04
CA HIS A 179 10.27 -16.54 11.39
C HIS A 179 10.13 -15.12 11.97
N GLY A 180 9.37 -15.00 13.06
CA GLY A 180 9.05 -13.72 13.68
C GLY A 180 8.21 -12.80 12.80
N PHE A 181 8.12 -11.53 13.20
CA PHE A 181 7.35 -10.55 12.45
C PHE A 181 8.18 -9.90 11.33
N LYS A 182 7.48 -9.49 10.28
CA LYS A 182 8.08 -8.99 9.05
C LYS A 182 8.34 -7.49 9.14
N ILE A 183 9.55 -7.09 8.76
CA ILE A 183 10.02 -5.70 8.73
C ILE A 183 10.39 -5.32 7.30
N ALA A 184 9.85 -4.22 6.79
CA ALA A 184 10.30 -3.62 5.53
C ALA A 184 11.08 -2.33 5.79
N ILE A 185 12.18 -2.12 5.06
CA ILE A 185 12.95 -0.87 5.10
C ILE A 185 12.71 -0.14 3.78
N VAL A 186 12.03 1.00 3.85
CA VAL A 186 11.62 1.77 2.68
C VAL A 186 12.15 3.20 2.73
N GLY A 187 12.20 3.84 1.58
CA GLY A 187 12.74 5.19 1.44
C GLY A 187 13.32 5.39 0.05
N ARG A 188 13.70 6.63 -0.26
CA ARG A 188 14.26 6.98 -1.57
C ARG A 188 15.56 6.23 -1.91
N PRO A 189 15.99 6.21 -3.19
CA PRO A 189 17.33 5.77 -3.54
C PRO A 189 18.42 6.51 -2.74
N ASN A 190 19.52 5.84 -2.43
CA ASN A 190 20.73 6.43 -1.81
C ASN A 190 20.59 7.00 -0.38
N VAL A 191 19.41 6.87 0.26
CA VAL A 191 19.21 7.25 1.68
C VAL A 191 19.95 6.33 2.67
N GLY A 192 20.50 5.21 2.18
CA GLY A 192 21.31 4.27 2.96
C GLY A 192 20.58 2.99 3.41
N LYS A 193 19.52 2.58 2.70
CA LYS A 193 18.75 1.34 2.99
C LYS A 193 19.65 0.10 3.06
N SER A 194 20.45 -0.14 2.02
CA SER A 194 21.35 -1.29 1.95
C SER A 194 22.41 -1.26 3.04
N THR A 195 22.88 -0.07 3.42
CA THR A 195 23.81 0.10 4.56
C THR A 195 23.12 -0.29 5.86
N LEU A 196 21.91 0.20 6.12
CA LEU A 196 21.16 -0.14 7.33
C LEU A 196 20.86 -1.63 7.41
N ILE A 197 20.42 -2.22 6.31
CA ILE A 197 20.18 -3.66 6.19
C ILE A 197 21.45 -4.46 6.54
N ASN A 198 22.58 -4.11 5.94
CA ASN A 198 23.85 -4.79 6.23
C ASN A 198 24.30 -4.62 7.68
N THR A 199 24.07 -3.45 8.28
CA THR A 199 24.40 -3.23 9.68
C THR A 199 23.48 -4.03 10.59
N LEU A 200 22.19 -4.15 10.26
CA LEU A 200 21.23 -4.99 10.99
C LEU A 200 21.61 -6.47 10.92
N VAL A 201 22.02 -6.97 9.75
CA VAL A 201 22.41 -8.38 9.55
C VAL A 201 23.84 -8.67 10.03
N GLY A 202 24.73 -7.69 9.97
CA GLY A 202 26.16 -7.84 10.26
C GLY A 202 26.58 -7.59 11.71
N GLU A 203 25.67 -7.12 12.59
CA GLU A 203 25.94 -7.13 14.02
C GLU A 203 26.12 -8.58 14.49
N GLN A 204 27.16 -8.82 15.31
CA GLN A 204 27.77 -10.13 15.67
C GLN A 204 26.86 -11.18 16.35
N ARG A 205 25.54 -11.07 16.22
CA ARG A 205 24.53 -11.92 16.88
C ARG A 205 23.37 -12.32 15.96
N VAL A 206 23.46 -12.02 14.67
CA VAL A 206 22.39 -12.32 13.72
C VAL A 206 22.73 -13.58 12.94
N ILE A 207 22.09 -14.68 13.31
CA ILE A 207 22.14 -15.92 12.52
C ILE A 207 21.19 -15.72 11.35
N ALA A 208 21.73 -15.38 10.18
CA ALA A 208 20.99 -15.46 8.93
C ALA A 208 20.83 -16.94 8.56
N PHE A 209 19.60 -17.39 8.32
CA PHE A 209 19.38 -18.75 7.83
C PHE A 209 19.70 -18.81 6.34
N ASP A 210 20.88 -19.30 5.97
CA ASP A 210 21.20 -19.64 4.60
C ASP A 210 20.54 -20.98 4.25
N MET A 211 19.30 -20.95 3.75
CA MET A 211 18.69 -22.13 3.11
C MET A 211 19.08 -22.15 1.63
N PRO A 212 19.85 -23.15 1.15
CA PRO A 212 20.15 -23.32 -0.26
C PRO A 212 18.89 -23.76 -1.01
N GLY A 213 18.42 -22.98 -1.99
CA GLY A 213 17.36 -23.44 -2.93
C GLY A 213 16.29 -22.43 -3.36
N THR A 214 16.20 -21.23 -2.77
CA THR A 214 15.14 -20.27 -3.12
C THR A 214 15.64 -19.18 -4.07
N THR A 215 15.54 -19.45 -5.38
CA THR A 215 15.68 -18.42 -6.42
C THR A 215 14.35 -18.25 -7.15
N ARG A 216 13.69 -17.09 -6.99
CA ARG A 216 13.77 -16.02 -8.00
C ARG A 216 12.98 -14.75 -7.70
N ASP A 217 11.95 -14.73 -6.85
CA ASP A 217 11.05 -13.55 -6.82
C ASP A 217 10.66 -12.91 -5.47
N ALA A 218 11.06 -13.42 -4.29
CA ALA A 218 11.03 -12.63 -3.06
C ALA A 218 12.18 -13.01 -2.12
N ILE A 219 12.76 -12.00 -1.47
CA ILE A 219 14.08 -12.03 -0.82
C ILE A 219 13.87 -11.73 0.66
N GLU A 220 13.12 -12.61 1.31
CA GLU A 220 12.96 -12.62 2.76
C GLU A 220 14.26 -13.08 3.40
N VAL A 221 14.79 -12.29 4.33
CA VAL A 221 15.98 -12.66 5.11
C VAL A 221 15.55 -12.81 6.56
N PRO A 222 15.33 -14.06 7.02
CA PRO A 222 15.08 -14.32 8.43
C PRO A 222 16.36 -14.09 9.22
N PHE A 223 16.22 -13.47 10.38
CA PHE A 223 17.33 -13.05 11.20
C PHE A 223 16.91 -13.04 12.68
N GLU A 224 17.81 -13.40 13.58
CA GLU A 224 17.54 -13.44 15.02
C GLU A 224 18.36 -12.39 15.76
N ARG A 225 17.77 -11.73 16.75
CA ARG A 225 18.48 -10.81 17.65
C ARG A 225 17.88 -10.88 19.04
N ASP A 226 18.74 -11.02 20.05
CA ASP A 226 18.35 -11.09 21.47
C ASP A 226 17.27 -12.16 21.74
N GLY A 227 17.37 -13.31 21.06
CA GLY A 227 16.42 -14.42 21.17
C GLY A 227 15.07 -14.20 20.45
N LYS A 228 14.92 -13.08 19.74
CA LYS A 228 13.72 -12.75 18.95
C LYS A 228 14.02 -12.90 17.47
N LYS A 229 13.09 -13.53 16.76
CA LYS A 229 13.19 -13.72 15.32
C LYS A 229 12.50 -12.58 14.59
N TYR A 230 13.03 -12.26 13.42
CA TYR A 230 12.58 -11.20 12.55
C TYR A 230 12.74 -11.66 11.11
N THR A 231 11.95 -11.09 10.21
CA THR A 231 12.12 -11.30 8.76
C THR A 231 12.21 -9.97 8.05
N LEU A 232 13.33 -9.70 7.38
CA LEU A 232 13.46 -8.54 6.50
C LEU A 232 12.83 -8.84 5.14
N ILE A 233 11.85 -8.05 4.74
CA ILE A 233 11.29 -8.08 3.39
C ILE A 233 12.11 -7.16 2.48
N ASP A 234 12.33 -7.61 1.24
CA ASP A 234 12.91 -6.83 0.14
C ASP A 234 14.40 -6.49 0.30
N THR A 235 15.19 -7.54 0.49
CA THR A 235 16.65 -7.45 0.59
C THR A 235 17.36 -7.68 -0.75
N ALA A 236 16.77 -7.26 -1.87
CA ALA A 236 17.35 -7.43 -3.20
C ALA A 236 18.80 -6.96 -3.34
N GLY A 237 19.18 -5.97 -2.52
CA GLY A 237 20.56 -5.47 -2.42
C GLY A 237 21.54 -6.34 -1.63
N ILE A 238 21.11 -7.30 -0.80
CA ILE A 238 22.03 -8.18 -0.05
C ILE A 238 22.55 -9.32 -0.93
N ARG A 239 21.68 -10.02 -1.66
CA ARG A 239 22.05 -11.25 -2.39
C ARG A 239 22.86 -11.02 -3.68
N ARG A 240 22.85 -9.80 -4.25
CA ARG A 240 23.47 -9.50 -5.57
C ARG A 240 24.92 -9.01 -5.53
N ARG A 241 25.66 -9.21 -4.42
CA ARG A 241 27.09 -8.83 -4.35
C ARG A 241 28.06 -9.76 -5.09
N GLY A 242 27.56 -10.71 -5.89
CA GLY A 242 28.36 -11.49 -6.83
C GLY A 242 28.13 -11.01 -8.26
N LYS A 243 28.92 -10.02 -8.71
CA LYS A 243 29.16 -9.61 -10.12
C LYS A 243 27.93 -9.71 -11.05
N ILE A 244 27.28 -8.59 -11.39
CA ILE A 244 26.76 -8.23 -12.73
C ILE A 244 26.12 -6.83 -12.66
N PHE A 245 26.52 -5.96 -13.60
CA PHE A 245 26.06 -4.62 -13.97
C PHE A 245 24.95 -3.92 -13.15
N GLU A 246 25.32 -2.78 -12.56
CA GLU A 246 24.47 -1.67 -12.05
C GLU A 246 23.61 -0.97 -13.14
N ALA A 247 23.33 -1.62 -14.26
CA ALA A 247 22.52 -1.05 -15.32
C ALA A 247 21.03 -1.28 -15.00
N ILE A 248 20.39 -0.26 -14.42
CA ILE A 248 18.94 -0.12 -14.21
C ILE A 248 18.38 -0.98 -13.06
N GLU A 249 18.93 -0.86 -11.85
CA GLU A 249 18.11 -1.03 -10.63
C GLU A 249 17.35 0.28 -10.36
N LYS A 250 16.49 0.68 -11.32
CA LYS A 250 15.51 1.73 -11.07
C LYS A 250 14.46 1.15 -10.14
N PHE A 251 14.36 1.73 -8.95
CA PHE A 251 13.28 1.58 -7.97
C PHE A 251 11.97 1.10 -8.63
N SER A 252 11.61 -0.17 -8.46
CA SER A 252 10.25 -0.61 -8.74
C SER A 252 9.40 -0.07 -7.61
N VAL A 253 8.63 0.96 -7.93
CA VAL A 253 7.62 1.52 -7.01
C VAL A 253 6.72 0.39 -6.53
N VAL A 254 6.29 -0.49 -7.44
CA VAL A 254 5.44 -1.64 -7.15
C VAL A 254 6.05 -2.55 -6.09
N LYS A 255 7.34 -2.91 -6.20
CA LYS A 255 8.01 -3.72 -5.18
C LYS A 255 8.01 -3.04 -3.82
N THR A 256 8.29 -1.74 -3.76
CA THR A 256 8.24 -1.00 -2.49
C THR A 256 6.83 -1.06 -1.88
N MET A 257 5.79 -0.93 -2.70
CA MET A 257 4.41 -1.03 -2.23
C MET A 257 4.07 -2.45 -1.76
N GLN A 258 4.50 -3.49 -2.49
CA GLN A 258 4.35 -4.88 -2.05
C GLN A 258 5.05 -5.14 -0.71
N SER A 259 6.28 -4.65 -0.54
CA SER A 259 7.04 -4.76 0.70
C SER A 259 6.34 -4.09 1.88
N ILE A 260 5.75 -2.91 1.67
CA ILE A 260 4.92 -2.23 2.69
C ILE A 260 3.67 -3.05 2.98
N SER A 261 2.96 -3.49 1.94
CA SER A 261 1.74 -4.27 2.06
C SER A 261 1.94 -5.64 2.70
N ASP A 262 3.15 -6.22 2.67
CA ASP A 262 3.45 -7.52 3.29
C ASP A 262 4.11 -7.40 4.68
N ALA A 263 4.62 -6.22 5.05
CA ALA A 263 5.27 -6.00 6.33
C ALA A 263 4.28 -5.85 7.50
N ASN A 264 4.72 -6.21 8.70
CA ASN A 264 4.05 -5.82 9.94
C ASN A 264 4.48 -4.43 10.38
N VAL A 265 5.80 -4.17 10.34
CA VAL A 265 6.39 -2.87 10.67
C VAL A 265 7.23 -2.36 9.51
N VAL A 266 7.04 -1.09 9.17
CA VAL A 266 7.81 -0.40 8.15
C VAL A 266 8.77 0.58 8.82
N ILE A 267 10.04 0.56 8.41
CA ILE A 267 11.03 1.57 8.75
C ILE A 267 11.14 2.52 7.56
N LEU A 268 10.64 3.74 7.71
CA LEU A 268 10.83 4.80 6.72
C LEU A 268 12.20 5.45 6.95
N LEU A 269 13.13 5.21 6.05
CA LEU A 269 14.48 5.73 6.08
C LEU A 269 14.58 7.04 5.27
N LEU A 270 14.90 8.12 5.98
CA LEU A 270 15.13 9.46 5.42
C LEU A 270 16.63 9.79 5.47
N ASP A 271 17.09 10.62 4.54
CA ASP A 271 18.46 11.12 4.54
C ASP A 271 18.51 12.49 5.21
N ALA A 272 19.27 12.63 6.29
CA ALA A 272 19.37 13.89 7.03
C ALA A 272 20.14 14.99 6.27
N GLN A 273 20.89 14.63 5.22
CA GLN A 273 21.65 15.58 4.39
C GLN A 273 20.83 16.09 3.19
N GLN A 274 19.61 15.59 3.01
CA GLN A 274 18.73 15.97 1.92
C GLN A 274 17.40 16.48 2.48
N ASP A 275 16.74 17.34 1.71
CA ASP A 275 15.39 17.74 2.06
C ASP A 275 14.43 16.55 1.97
N ILE A 276 13.44 16.55 2.88
CA ILE A 276 12.28 15.68 2.78
C ILE A 276 11.53 16.06 1.50
N SER A 277 11.53 15.15 0.54
CA SER A 277 10.88 15.32 -0.76
C SER A 277 9.40 14.97 -0.71
N GLU A 278 8.64 15.35 -1.73
CA GLU A 278 7.27 14.88 -1.91
C GLU A 278 7.21 13.35 -1.90
N GLN A 279 8.15 12.68 -2.58
CA GLN A 279 8.19 11.21 -2.63
C GLN A 279 8.28 10.57 -1.23
N ASP A 280 9.01 11.17 -0.29
CA ASP A 280 9.09 10.66 1.09
C ASP A 280 7.74 10.78 1.80
N ALA A 281 7.05 11.92 1.63
CA ALA A 281 5.72 12.14 2.18
C ALA A 281 4.68 11.18 1.57
N HIS A 282 4.81 10.84 0.29
CA HIS A 282 3.90 9.91 -0.38
C HIS A 282 4.11 8.45 0.04
N ILE A 283 5.36 8.01 0.17
CA ILE A 283 5.66 6.69 0.75
C ILE A 283 5.09 6.63 2.18
N ALA A 284 5.29 7.68 2.97
CA ALA A 284 4.72 7.77 4.32
C ALA A 284 3.19 7.71 4.33
N GLY A 285 2.53 8.43 3.41
CA GLY A 285 1.09 8.39 3.21
C GLY A 285 0.59 6.98 2.90
N PHE A 286 1.24 6.29 1.97
CA PHE A 286 0.87 4.90 1.65
C PHE A 286 1.07 3.93 2.83
N ILE A 287 2.10 4.11 3.66
CA ILE A 287 2.30 3.27 4.85
C ILE A 287 1.14 3.47 5.85
N LEU A 288 0.76 4.73 6.09
CA LEU A 288 -0.37 5.08 6.97
C LEU A 288 -1.68 4.49 6.43
N GLU A 289 -1.93 4.67 5.14
CA GLU A 289 -3.10 4.11 4.46
C GLU A 289 -3.08 2.58 4.47
N SER A 290 -1.93 1.94 4.29
CA SER A 290 -1.77 0.48 4.44
C SER A 290 -2.02 -0.01 5.86
N GLY A 291 -2.11 0.91 6.83
CA GLY A 291 -2.35 0.57 8.23
C GLY A 291 -1.16 -0.13 8.87
N ARG A 292 0.04 0.01 8.30
CA ARG A 292 1.23 -0.64 8.85
C ARG A 292 1.80 0.16 9.99
N ALA A 293 2.36 -0.55 10.97
CA ALA A 293 3.16 0.08 12.00
C ALA A 293 4.36 0.79 11.34
N LEU A 294 4.72 1.95 11.86
CA LEU A 294 5.73 2.82 11.26
C LEU A 294 6.71 3.31 12.32
N VAL A 295 7.99 3.25 11.96
CA VAL A 295 9.08 3.91 12.66
C VAL A 295 9.86 4.74 11.64
N VAL A 296 10.15 6.00 11.98
CA VAL A 296 10.91 6.89 11.10
C VAL A 296 12.38 6.87 11.54
N ALA A 297 13.28 6.64 10.58
CA ALA A 297 14.72 6.65 10.81
C ALA A 297 15.37 7.72 9.93
N VAL A 298 16.01 8.70 10.55
CA VAL A 298 16.71 9.81 9.89
C VAL A 298 18.20 9.46 9.90
N ASN A 299 18.69 8.98 8.76
CA ASN A 299 20.02 8.42 8.58
C ASN A 299 21.07 9.49 8.23
N LYS A 300 22.36 9.12 8.30
CA LYS A 300 23.51 10.02 8.04
C LYS A 300 23.59 11.19 9.02
N TRP A 301 23.11 10.99 10.25
CA TRP A 301 23.04 12.02 11.28
C TRP A 301 24.42 12.44 11.84
N ASP A 302 25.43 11.59 11.69
CA ASP A 302 26.75 11.77 12.32
C ASP A 302 27.56 12.96 11.78
N GLY A 303 27.26 13.43 10.57
CA GLY A 303 27.99 14.52 9.91
C GLY A 303 27.36 15.92 10.02
N LEU A 304 26.22 16.07 10.72
CA LEU A 304 25.47 17.33 10.75
C LEU A 304 25.88 18.26 11.90
N GLN A 305 25.97 19.56 11.59
CA GLN A 305 26.11 20.65 12.56
C GLN A 305 24.79 20.94 13.28
N THR A 306 24.82 21.66 14.40
CA THR A 306 23.65 21.93 15.26
C THR A 306 22.51 22.60 14.50
N ASP A 307 22.82 23.64 13.75
CA ASP A 307 21.93 24.43 12.90
C ASP A 307 21.26 23.58 11.80
N GLN A 308 22.02 22.66 11.18
CA GLN A 308 21.46 21.70 10.22
C GLN A 308 20.52 20.69 10.90
N ARG A 309 20.86 20.22 12.10
CA ARG A 309 20.01 19.28 12.86
C ARG A 309 18.68 19.91 13.23
N ASP A 310 18.69 21.19 13.61
CA ASP A 310 17.46 21.90 13.97
C ASP A 310 16.59 22.17 12.74
N GLN A 311 17.19 22.47 11.59
CA GLN A 311 16.46 22.56 10.32
C GLN A 311 15.76 21.23 9.98
N VAL A 312 16.46 20.10 10.06
CA VAL A 312 15.87 18.78 9.75
C VAL A 312 14.71 18.45 10.69
N LYS A 313 14.83 18.76 12.00
CA LYS A 313 13.73 18.57 12.95
C LYS A 313 12.50 19.40 12.59
N ASN A 314 12.70 20.69 12.28
CA ASN A 314 11.60 21.57 11.88
C ASN A 314 10.93 21.10 10.58
N ASP A 315 11.70 20.56 9.63
CA ASP A 315 11.17 20.00 8.40
C ASP A 315 10.38 18.71 8.63
N LEU A 316 10.83 17.83 9.53
CA LEU A 316 10.09 16.64 9.94
C LEU A 316 8.75 17.02 10.58
N ASP A 317 8.76 17.94 11.54
CA ASP A 317 7.57 18.39 12.24
C ASP A 317 6.57 19.04 11.28
N ARG A 318 7.05 19.82 10.31
CA ARG A 318 6.19 20.50 9.34
C ARG A 318 5.64 19.57 8.24
N LYS A 319 6.49 18.72 7.66
CA LYS A 319 6.13 17.92 6.48
C LYS A 319 5.52 16.56 6.83
N LEU A 320 5.84 16.01 8.00
CA LEU A 320 5.40 14.68 8.44
C LEU A 320 4.56 14.72 9.73
N ASP A 321 3.92 15.85 10.06
CA ASP A 321 3.03 16.00 11.23
C ASP A 321 1.95 14.91 11.32
N PHE A 322 1.42 14.49 10.15
CA PHE A 322 0.42 13.43 10.05
C PHE A 322 0.92 12.06 10.55
N LEU A 323 2.23 11.89 10.73
CA LEU A 323 2.88 10.71 11.31
C LEU A 323 3.12 10.84 12.82
N GLY A 324 2.43 11.73 13.54
CA GLY A 324 2.63 11.93 14.98
C GLY A 324 2.43 10.70 15.88
N PHE A 325 1.98 9.56 15.34
CA PHE A 325 1.98 8.26 16.05
C PHE A 325 3.31 7.52 15.96
N ALA A 326 4.14 7.79 14.95
CA ALA A 326 5.41 7.11 14.70
C ALA A 326 6.54 7.71 15.53
N LYS A 327 7.45 6.85 16.03
CA LYS A 327 8.67 7.32 16.70
C LYS A 327 9.74 7.64 15.66
N THR A 328 10.40 8.79 15.83
CA THR A 328 11.53 9.21 15.00
C THR A 328 12.85 8.91 15.70
N HIS A 329 13.78 8.29 14.99
CA HIS A 329 15.14 7.99 15.44
C HIS A 329 16.16 8.65 14.54
N PHE A 330 17.17 9.28 15.13
CA PHE A 330 18.32 9.82 14.41
C PHE A 330 19.45 8.80 14.46
N VAL A 331 19.85 8.29 13.29
CA VAL A 331 20.74 7.13 13.17
C VAL A 331 21.92 7.40 12.23
N SER A 332 22.97 6.60 12.39
CA SER A 332 24.02 6.45 11.39
C SER A 332 24.16 4.97 11.08
N ALA A 333 23.57 4.54 9.96
CA ALA A 333 23.66 3.15 9.51
C ALA A 333 25.11 2.70 9.33
N LEU A 334 25.98 3.61 8.86
CA LEU A 334 27.40 3.32 8.65
C LEU A 334 28.17 3.10 9.96
N ARG A 335 27.87 3.88 11.01
CA ARG A 335 28.55 3.79 12.31
C ARG A 335 27.87 2.85 13.31
N GLY A 336 26.66 2.38 13.01
CA GLY A 336 25.82 1.61 13.95
C GLY A 336 25.10 2.44 15.01
N THR A 337 25.27 3.76 15.02
CA THR A 337 24.70 4.64 16.05
C THR A 337 23.17 4.70 15.94
N GLY A 338 22.47 4.47 17.05
CA GLY A 338 21.00 4.61 17.16
C GLY A 338 20.20 3.39 16.69
N ILE A 339 20.84 2.35 16.13
CA ILE A 339 20.16 1.17 15.57
C ILE A 339 19.46 0.35 16.66
N SER A 340 20.09 0.17 17.83
CA SER A 340 19.47 -0.55 18.95
C SER A 340 18.17 0.11 19.44
N GLN A 341 18.11 1.44 19.51
CA GLN A 341 16.89 2.17 19.90
C GLN A 341 15.82 2.11 18.80
N LEU A 342 16.24 2.13 17.54
CA LEU A 342 15.36 1.94 16.38
C LEU A 342 14.65 0.58 16.47
N LEU A 343 15.40 -0.52 16.68
CA LEU A 343 14.84 -1.87 16.79
C LEU A 343 13.88 -2.02 17.98
N LYS A 344 14.23 -1.47 19.14
CA LYS A 344 13.30 -1.44 20.30
C LYS A 344 11.98 -0.74 19.99
N SER A 345 12.03 0.30 19.15
CA SER A 345 10.82 1.01 18.73
C SER A 345 10.04 0.24 17.69
N VAL A 346 10.71 -0.52 16.82
CA VAL A 346 10.07 -1.47 15.90
C VAL A 346 9.31 -2.55 16.66
N GLU A 347 9.93 -3.16 17.69
CA GLU A 347 9.26 -4.12 18.56
C GLU A 347 8.06 -3.51 19.29
N SER A 348 8.22 -2.30 19.84
CA SER A 348 7.13 -1.59 20.51
C SER A 348 5.99 -1.27 19.55
N ALA A 349 6.30 -0.89 18.30
CA ALA A 349 5.31 -0.60 17.27
C ALA A 349 4.56 -1.85 16.84
N TYR A 350 5.25 -2.99 16.69
CA TYR A 350 4.63 -4.29 16.43
C TYR A 350 3.68 -4.71 17.56
N ALA A 351 4.13 -4.61 18.81
CA ALA A 351 3.32 -4.95 19.97
C ALA A 351 2.07 -4.07 20.09
N ALA A 352 2.20 -2.77 19.80
CA ALA A 352 1.05 -1.85 19.74
C ALA A 352 0.08 -2.20 18.61
N ALA A 353 0.60 -2.52 17.42
CA ALA A 353 -0.22 -2.85 16.26
C ALA A 353 -1.00 -4.16 16.43
N THR A 354 -0.44 -5.12 17.17
CA THR A 354 -1.03 -6.44 17.44
C THR A 354 -1.64 -6.56 18.84
N ALA A 355 -1.81 -5.44 19.55
CA ALA A 355 -2.34 -5.44 20.90
C ALA A 355 -3.77 -6.01 20.95
N ASN A 356 -4.02 -6.91 21.90
CA ASN A 356 -5.37 -7.40 22.19
C ASN A 356 -6.09 -6.41 23.12
N LEU A 357 -7.15 -5.78 22.60
CA LEU A 357 -7.89 -4.73 23.28
C LEU A 357 -9.28 -5.25 23.67
N SER A 358 -9.45 -5.60 24.94
CA SER A 358 -10.72 -6.15 25.44
C SER A 358 -11.88 -5.15 25.32
N THR A 359 -13.05 -5.61 24.89
CA THR A 359 -14.31 -4.84 24.78
C THR A 359 -14.65 -4.01 26.03
N PRO A 360 -14.52 -4.51 27.28
CA PRO A 360 -14.82 -3.70 28.46
C PRO A 360 -13.89 -2.49 28.63
N ARG A 361 -12.58 -2.67 28.38
CA ARG A 361 -11.61 -1.57 28.44
C ARG A 361 -11.86 -0.54 27.33
N LEU A 362 -12.14 -1.00 26.12
CA LEU A 362 -12.48 -0.12 24.99
C LEU A 362 -13.75 0.68 25.26
N THR A 363 -14.79 0.04 25.78
CA THR A 363 -16.05 0.70 26.09
C THR A 363 -15.91 1.71 27.22
N ARG A 364 -15.09 1.43 28.24
CA ARG A 364 -14.78 2.40 29.30
C ARG A 364 -14.04 3.62 28.76
N ALA A 365 -12.97 3.41 27.99
CA ALA A 365 -12.23 4.49 27.36
C ALA A 365 -13.12 5.35 26.43
N LEU A 366 -14.05 4.72 25.71
CA LEU A 366 -15.06 5.44 24.92
C LEU A 366 -15.94 6.34 25.80
N GLN A 367 -16.44 5.82 26.91
CA GLN A 367 -17.30 6.58 27.84
C GLN A 367 -16.54 7.78 28.43
N GLU A 368 -15.31 7.57 28.89
CA GLU A 368 -14.42 8.62 29.40
C GLU A 368 -14.19 9.73 28.34
N ALA A 369 -13.98 9.35 27.07
CA ALA A 369 -13.82 10.32 25.98
C ALA A 369 -15.11 11.13 25.74
N VAL A 370 -16.27 10.47 25.73
CA VAL A 370 -17.57 11.12 25.50
C VAL A 370 -17.93 12.07 26.64
N GLU A 371 -17.65 11.68 27.88
CA GLU A 371 -17.85 12.52 29.06
C GLU A 371 -16.97 13.76 29.02
N LYS A 372 -15.70 13.59 28.62
CA LYS A 372 -14.76 14.72 28.49
C LYS A 372 -15.14 15.66 27.35
N GLN A 373 -15.60 15.12 26.23
CA GLN A 373 -16.05 15.90 25.09
C GLN A 373 -17.19 15.21 24.37
N GLU A 374 -18.41 15.72 24.54
CA GLU A 374 -19.57 15.16 23.88
C GLU A 374 -19.57 15.40 22.36
N PRO A 375 -20.12 14.49 21.54
CA PRO A 375 -20.29 14.72 20.12
C PRO A 375 -21.32 15.82 19.88
N LYS A 376 -21.07 16.70 18.90
CA LYS A 376 -22.03 17.74 18.50
C LYS A 376 -23.34 17.11 18.00
N ARG A 377 -24.45 17.83 18.19
CA ARG A 377 -25.75 17.46 17.60
C ARG A 377 -25.70 17.62 16.07
N LYS A 378 -26.35 16.72 15.34
CA LYS A 378 -26.61 16.86 13.90
C LYS A 378 -28.11 16.67 13.67
N GLY A 379 -28.79 17.73 13.23
CA GLY A 379 -30.25 17.75 13.16
C GLY A 379 -30.90 17.66 14.54
N THR A 380 -31.92 16.81 14.67
CA THR A 380 -32.75 16.69 15.90
C THR A 380 -32.16 15.76 16.97
N SER A 381 -31.15 14.96 16.64
CA SER A 381 -30.58 13.97 17.56
C SER A 381 -29.08 14.15 17.77
N ARG A 382 -28.61 13.77 18.97
CA ARG A 382 -27.17 13.68 19.26
C ARG A 382 -26.72 12.24 18.98
N PRO A 383 -25.60 12.03 18.26
CA PRO A 383 -25.00 10.70 18.13
C PRO A 383 -24.77 10.07 19.51
N LYS A 384 -25.20 8.83 19.69
CA LYS A 384 -25.03 8.09 20.94
C LYS A 384 -24.18 6.85 20.69
N MET A 385 -22.94 6.88 21.16
CA MET A 385 -22.03 5.74 21.12
C MET A 385 -22.25 4.90 22.39
N ARG A 386 -22.57 3.61 22.22
CA ARG A 386 -23.00 2.71 23.32
C ARG A 386 -21.86 1.84 23.83
N TYR A 387 -21.12 1.23 22.92
CA TYR A 387 -19.99 0.36 23.26
C TYR A 387 -19.00 0.28 22.11
N ALA A 388 -17.78 -0.19 22.40
CA ALA A 388 -16.71 -0.38 21.44
C ALA A 388 -16.06 -1.76 21.61
N HIS A 389 -15.72 -2.40 20.50
CA HIS A 389 -14.97 -3.66 20.47
C HIS A 389 -13.84 -3.60 19.42
N GLN A 390 -12.89 -4.51 19.52
CA GLN A 390 -11.80 -4.62 18.54
C GLN A 390 -12.31 -5.38 17.30
N GLY A 391 -12.22 -4.76 16.13
CA GLY A 391 -12.60 -5.36 14.84
C GLY A 391 -11.42 -5.91 14.04
N GLY A 392 -10.19 -5.59 14.42
CA GLY A 392 -8.99 -6.01 13.70
C GLY A 392 -7.69 -5.64 14.41
N GLN A 393 -6.59 -6.20 13.92
CA GLN A 393 -5.22 -5.98 14.38
C GLN A 393 -4.31 -5.72 13.17
N ASN A 394 -3.21 -4.99 13.42
CA ASN A 394 -2.21 -4.61 12.43
C ASN A 394 -2.79 -3.98 11.13
N PRO A 395 -3.53 -2.86 11.24
CA PRO A 395 -3.64 -1.97 12.43
C PRO A 395 -4.78 -2.33 13.38
N PRO A 396 -4.76 -1.86 14.64
CA PRO A 396 -5.91 -1.96 15.53
C PRO A 396 -7.11 -1.21 14.93
N ILE A 397 -8.24 -1.93 14.79
CA ILE A 397 -9.52 -1.35 14.37
C ILE A 397 -10.45 -1.38 15.57
N ILE A 398 -10.97 -0.21 15.96
CA ILE A 398 -11.99 -0.08 17.02
C ILE A 398 -13.33 0.18 16.36
N VAL A 399 -14.26 -0.76 16.54
CA VAL A 399 -15.62 -0.67 16.03
C VAL A 399 -16.53 -0.14 17.13
N ILE A 400 -17.09 1.05 16.91
CA ILE A 400 -17.99 1.73 17.84
C ILE A 400 -19.43 1.54 17.37
N HIS A 401 -20.27 1.01 18.25
CA HIS A 401 -21.69 0.81 18.00
C HIS A 401 -22.54 1.88 18.67
N GLY A 402 -23.61 2.27 17.99
CA GLY A 402 -24.46 3.33 18.50
C GLY A 402 -25.62 3.71 17.60
N ASN A 403 -26.20 4.87 17.89
CA ASN A 403 -27.31 5.47 17.14
C ASN A 403 -26.88 6.81 16.55
N ALA A 404 -27.38 7.11 15.35
CA ALA A 404 -27.11 8.37 14.63
C ALA A 404 -25.61 8.67 14.47
N LEU A 405 -24.78 7.62 14.30
CA LEU A 405 -23.33 7.78 14.18
C LEU A 405 -22.89 8.45 12.88
N GLU A 406 -23.76 8.49 11.87
CA GLU A 406 -23.63 9.33 10.66
C GLU A 406 -23.50 10.83 10.97
N GLY A 407 -23.81 11.22 12.21
CA GLY A 407 -23.61 12.57 12.71
C GLY A 407 -22.26 12.87 13.34
N ILE A 408 -21.39 11.87 13.49
CA ILE A 408 -20.02 12.07 13.96
C ILE A 408 -19.20 12.70 12.84
N THR A 409 -18.49 13.77 13.17
CA THR A 409 -17.61 14.49 12.23
C THR A 409 -16.19 13.93 12.28
N GLU A 410 -15.44 14.09 11.19
CA GLU A 410 -14.05 13.64 11.10
C GLU A 410 -13.13 14.22 12.20
N PRO A 411 -13.24 15.50 12.60
CA PRO A 411 -12.49 16.02 13.74
C PRO A 411 -12.80 15.29 15.06
N TYR A 412 -14.05 14.88 15.27
CA TYR A 412 -14.43 14.14 16.48
C TYR A 412 -13.91 12.70 16.44
N LYS A 413 -13.90 12.08 15.25
CA LYS A 413 -13.27 10.78 15.04
C LYS A 413 -11.76 10.82 15.36
N ARG A 414 -11.04 11.83 14.87
CA ARG A 414 -9.61 12.05 15.20
C ARG A 414 -9.37 12.28 16.70
N TYR A 415 -10.30 12.96 17.37
CA TYR A 415 -10.27 13.12 18.83
C TYR A 415 -10.36 11.76 19.55
N LEU A 416 -11.32 10.91 19.16
CA LEU A 416 -11.45 9.56 19.71
C LEU A 416 -10.20 8.71 19.41
N GLU A 417 -9.69 8.78 18.18
CA GLU A 417 -8.47 8.04 17.80
C GLU A 417 -7.28 8.44 18.67
N LYS A 418 -7.07 9.74 18.90
CA LYS A 418 -6.03 10.22 19.81
C LYS A 418 -6.26 9.71 21.23
N HIS A 419 -7.49 9.82 21.75
CA HIS A 419 -7.81 9.37 23.10
C HIS A 419 -7.54 7.87 23.29
N PHE A 420 -7.97 7.02 22.35
CA PHE A 420 -7.69 5.59 22.42
C PHE A 420 -6.20 5.27 22.31
N ARG A 421 -5.46 5.95 21.41
CA ARG A 421 -4.01 5.76 21.30
C ARG A 421 -3.30 6.10 22.61
N ASP A 422 -3.66 7.21 23.24
CA ASP A 422 -3.08 7.65 24.51
C ASP A 422 -3.43 6.66 25.64
N THR A 423 -4.70 6.28 25.78
CA THR A 423 -5.19 5.37 26.84
C THR A 423 -4.58 3.96 26.75
N PHE A 424 -4.31 3.47 25.53
CA PHE A 424 -3.75 2.14 25.31
C PHE A 424 -2.25 2.14 24.97
N ASN A 425 -1.59 3.31 25.01
CA ASN A 425 -0.18 3.49 24.66
C ASN A 425 0.19 2.86 23.29
N LEU A 426 -0.67 3.09 22.28
CA LEU A 426 -0.54 2.53 20.94
C LEU A 426 0.46 3.36 20.12
N VAL A 427 1.75 3.26 20.47
CA VAL A 427 2.82 4.02 19.81
C VAL A 427 3.35 3.26 18.61
N GLY A 428 3.59 3.96 17.51
CA GLY A 428 4.14 3.39 16.28
C GLY A 428 3.12 2.69 15.39
N THR A 429 1.83 2.71 15.74
CA THR A 429 0.76 2.15 14.89
C THR A 429 -0.32 3.20 14.60
N PRO A 430 -0.84 3.25 13.38
CA PRO A 430 -2.09 3.95 13.14
C PRO A 430 -3.24 3.21 13.84
N LEU A 431 -4.31 3.93 14.16
CA LEU A 431 -5.53 3.40 14.77
C LEU A 431 -6.71 3.77 13.87
N ARG A 432 -7.59 2.80 13.57
CA ARG A 432 -8.79 3.07 12.78
C ARG A 432 -10.03 2.95 13.64
N ILE A 433 -10.94 3.91 13.49
CA ILE A 433 -12.30 3.82 14.05
C ILE A 433 -13.30 3.51 12.94
N GLU A 434 -14.11 2.47 13.17
CA GLU A 434 -15.31 2.19 12.40
C GLU A 434 -16.55 2.54 13.22
N LEU A 435 -17.51 3.21 12.59
CA LEU A 435 -18.78 3.54 13.21
C LEU A 435 -19.88 2.65 12.63
N ARG A 436 -20.54 1.86 13.49
CA ARG A 436 -21.64 0.99 13.09
C ARG A 436 -22.94 1.41 13.77
N SER A 437 -23.82 2.04 12.99
CA SER A 437 -25.19 2.28 13.41
C SER A 437 -26.00 1.00 13.30
N GLY A 438 -26.85 0.71 14.30
CA GLY A 438 -27.87 -0.33 14.12
C GLY A 438 -28.86 0.09 13.03
N LYS A 439 -29.32 -0.84 12.19
CA LYS A 439 -30.48 -0.59 11.31
C LYS A 439 -31.65 -0.20 12.21
N ASN A 440 -32.29 0.93 11.93
CA ASN A 440 -33.52 1.30 12.62
C ASN A 440 -34.62 0.29 12.19
N PRO A 441 -35.10 -0.59 13.07
CA PRO A 441 -36.10 -1.60 12.70
C PRO A 441 -37.47 -1.00 12.32
N PHE A 442 -37.63 0.31 12.45
CA PHE A 442 -38.85 1.06 12.10
C PHE A 442 -38.70 1.98 10.88
N ALA A 443 -37.53 1.99 10.22
CA ALA A 443 -37.39 2.71 8.95
C ALA A 443 -38.14 1.92 7.86
N LYS A 444 -39.16 2.52 7.25
CA LYS A 444 -39.77 1.97 6.03
C LYS A 444 -38.78 2.15 4.88
N ASP A 445 -38.56 1.08 4.12
CA ASP A 445 -37.71 1.06 2.91
C ASP A 445 -38.14 2.10 1.86
#